data_AF-A6VJL3-F1
#
_entry.id   AF-A6VJL3-F1
#
_cell.length_a   1.000
_cell.length_b   1.000
_cell.length_c   1.000
_cell.angle_alpha   90.00
_cell.angle_beta   90.00
_cell.angle_gamma   90.00
#
_symmetry.space_group_name_H-M   'P 1'
#
loop_
_entity.id
_entity.type
_entity.pdbx_description
1 polymer ?
#
loop_
_entity_poly.entity_id
_entity_poly.type
_entity_poly.pdbx_seq_one_letter_code
_entity_poly.pdbx_strand_id
1 'polypeptide(L)'
;MGALTEYLELKDEAYQIKEEVSRIMIDRNRTTSERREIVESLQKKLRSKNQKIRILHDKIITYYLFPGMLIIVAALAFQYSESFKEMMIEMVMKFI
;
A
#
# COMPACT_ATOMS: atom_id res chain seq x y z
N MET A 1 -4.34 -8.46 -15.06
CA MET A 1 -3.51 -8.70 -13.87
C MET A 1 -4.10 -7.90 -12.72
N GLY A 2 -4.18 -8.46 -11.50
CA GLY A 2 -4.82 -7.80 -10.36
C GLY A 2 -3.90 -6.79 -9.68
N ALA A 3 -4.49 -5.78 -8.99
CA ALA A 3 -3.74 -4.71 -8.32
C ALA A 3 -2.74 -5.23 -7.25
N LEU A 4 -3.05 -6.34 -6.59
CA LEU A 4 -2.14 -7.00 -5.65
C LEU A 4 -0.93 -7.63 -6.36
N THR A 5 -1.13 -8.25 -7.51
CA THR A 5 -0.05 -8.84 -8.31
C THR A 5 0.88 -7.76 -8.83
N GLU A 6 0.31 -6.69 -9.41
CA GLU A 6 1.09 -5.54 -9.89
C GLU A 6 1.87 -4.87 -8.75
N TYR A 7 1.28 -4.76 -7.56
CA TYR A 7 1.98 -4.26 -6.37
C TYR A 7 3.17 -5.14 -5.97
N LEU A 8 3.00 -6.47 -5.94
CA LEU A 8 4.07 -7.41 -5.59
C LEU A 8 5.20 -7.41 -6.61
N GLU A 9 4.87 -7.40 -7.90
CA GLU A 9 5.85 -7.32 -8.99
C GLU A 9 6.68 -6.04 -8.89
N LEU A 10 6.03 -4.88 -8.73
CA LEU A 10 6.75 -3.61 -8.57
C LEU A 10 7.67 -3.62 -7.33
N LYS A 11 7.26 -4.28 -6.25
CA LYS A 11 8.06 -4.40 -5.03
C LYS A 11 9.29 -5.28 -5.23
N ASP A 12 9.14 -6.39 -5.96
CA ASP A 12 10.24 -7.29 -6.31
C ASP A 12 11.25 -6.59 -7.23
N GLU A 13 10.77 -5.90 -8.27
CA GLU A 13 11.64 -5.10 -9.14
C GLU A 13 12.39 -4.00 -8.37
N ALA A 14 11.73 -3.34 -7.41
CA ALA A 14 12.38 -2.35 -6.55
C ALA A 14 13.45 -2.98 -5.64
N TYR A 15 13.25 -4.22 -5.20
CA TYR A 15 14.23 -4.98 -4.43
C TYR A 15 15.45 -5.34 -5.29
N GLN A 16 15.22 -5.87 -6.50
CA GLN A 16 16.29 -6.21 -7.45
C GLN A 16 17.16 -4.99 -7.80
N ILE A 17 16.55 -3.81 -7.99
CA ILE A 17 17.31 -2.57 -8.25
C ILE A 17 18.21 -2.21 -7.04
N LYS A 18 17.75 -2.42 -5.81
CA LYS A 18 18.58 -2.17 -4.61
C LYS A 18 19.75 -3.15 -4.52
N GLU A 19 19.53 -4.42 -4.84
CA GLU A 19 20.61 -5.39 -4.92
C GLU A 19 21.61 -5.05 -6.02
N GLU A 20 21.14 -4.59 -7.17
CA GLU A 20 22.00 -4.12 -8.26
C GLU A 20 22.84 -2.90 -7.84
N VAL A 21 22.25 -1.90 -7.19
CA VAL A 21 22.99 -0.76 -6.62
C VAL A 21 24.06 -1.24 -5.64
N SER A 22 23.73 -2.19 -4.77
CA SER A 22 24.69 -2.79 -3.84
C SER A 22 25.84 -3.45 -4.59
N ARG A 23 25.55 -4.34 -5.55
CA ARG A 23 26.56 -5.01 -6.39
C ARG A 23 27.50 -4.00 -7.07
N ILE A 24 26.96 -2.93 -7.63
CA ILE A 24 27.73 -1.90 -8.34
C ILE A 24 28.62 -1.09 -7.38
N MET A 25 28.17 -0.83 -6.16
CA MET A 25 28.99 -0.15 -5.17
C MET A 25 30.20 -0.98 -4.73
N ILE A 26 30.08 -2.31 -4.67
CA ILE A 26 31.15 -3.21 -4.22
C ILE A 26 32.08 -3.62 -5.39
N ASP A 27 31.66 -3.42 -6.65
CA ASP A 27 32.41 -3.78 -7.85
C ASP A 27 33.72 -2.99 -7.97
N ARG A 28 34.84 -3.64 -7.64
CA ARG A 28 36.19 -3.04 -7.65
C ARG A 28 36.71 -2.70 -9.05
N ASN A 29 36.12 -3.25 -10.11
CA ASN A 29 36.58 -3.03 -11.48
C ASN A 29 36.06 -1.71 -12.07
N ARG A 30 35.07 -1.08 -11.44
CA ARG A 30 34.48 0.19 -11.91
C ARG A 30 35.12 1.38 -11.21
N THR A 31 35.33 2.44 -11.99
CA THR A 31 35.74 3.74 -11.47
C THR A 31 34.64 4.39 -10.64
N THR A 32 35.02 5.32 -9.76
CA THR A 32 34.05 6.06 -8.93
C THR A 32 33.04 6.85 -9.77
N SER A 33 33.45 7.39 -10.93
CA SER A 33 32.57 8.12 -11.85
C SER A 33 31.53 7.21 -12.49
N GLU A 34 31.94 6.04 -12.99
CA GLU A 34 31.01 5.06 -13.58
C GLU A 34 30.02 4.53 -12.55
N ARG A 35 30.48 4.23 -11.33
CA ARG A 35 29.58 3.82 -10.25
C ARG A 35 28.55 4.91 -9.96
N ARG A 36 28.97 6.17 -9.93
CA ARG A 36 28.07 7.31 -9.65
C ARG A 36 26.99 7.45 -10.72
N GLU A 37 27.34 7.44 -12.00
CA GLU A 37 26.37 7.53 -13.09
C GLU A 37 25.35 6.39 -13.06
N ILE A 38 25.83 5.15 -12.89
CA ILE A 38 24.96 3.99 -12.93
C ILE A 38 24.04 3.97 -11.70
N VAL A 39 24.58 4.23 -10.50
CA VAL A 39 23.77 4.32 -9.28
C VAL A 39 22.75 5.44 -9.37
N GLU A 40 23.11 6.60 -9.94
CA GLU A 40 22.16 7.71 -10.11
C GLU A 40 21.00 7.31 -11.03
N SER A 41 21.29 6.62 -12.14
CA SER A 41 20.25 6.12 -13.05
C SER A 41 19.32 5.10 -12.39
N LEU A 42 19.89 4.17 -11.60
CA LEU A 42 19.15 3.15 -10.86
C LEU A 42 18.32 3.78 -9.73
N GLN A 43 18.85 4.79 -9.04
CA GLN A 43 18.09 5.55 -8.04
C GLN A 43 16.91 6.30 -8.65
N LYS A 44 17.06 6.90 -9.84
CA LYS A 44 15.93 7.53 -10.56
C LYS A 44 14.84 6.50 -10.89
N LYS A 45 15.22 5.32 -11.39
CA LYS A 45 14.28 4.21 -11.63
C LYS A 45 13.60 3.74 -10.34
N LEU A 46 14.35 3.58 -9.26
CA LEU A 46 13.84 3.16 -7.96
C LEU A 46 12.83 4.16 -7.38
N ARG A 47 13.09 5.48 -7.50
CA ARG A 47 12.16 6.53 -7.07
C ARG A 47 10.83 6.45 -7.82
N SER A 48 10.88 6.31 -9.14
CA SER A 48 9.69 6.16 -9.99
C SER A 48 8.86 4.93 -9.59
N LYS A 49 9.51 3.77 -9.41
CA LYS A 49 8.83 2.54 -8.97
C LYS A 49 8.23 2.69 -7.56
N ASN A 50 8.98 3.24 -6.60
CA ASN A 50 8.46 3.48 -5.25
C ASN A 50 7.25 4.42 -5.22
N GLN A 51 7.21 5.42 -6.10
CA GLN A 51 6.04 6.29 -6.22
C GLN A 51 4.82 5.51 -6.72
N LYS A 52 4.98 4.64 -7.72
CA LYS A 52 3.90 3.76 -8.19
C LYS A 52 3.43 2.79 -7.11
N ILE A 53 4.36 2.16 -6.40
CA ILE A 53 4.06 1.27 -5.26
C ILE A 53 3.22 2.01 -4.22
N ARG A 54 3.60 3.24 -3.86
CA ARG A 54 2.86 4.06 -2.90
C ARG A 54 1.43 4.35 -3.37
N ILE A 55 1.25 4.70 -4.64
CA ILE A 55 -0.08 4.96 -5.20
C ILE A 55 -0.94 3.69 -5.20
N LEU A 56 -0.37 2.54 -5.59
CA LEU A 56 -1.09 1.26 -5.53
C LEU A 56 -1.44 0.88 -4.09
N HIS A 57 -0.51 1.08 -3.16
CA HIS A 57 -0.72 0.81 -1.74
C HIS A 57 -1.86 1.65 -1.16
N ASP A 58 -1.86 2.97 -1.43
CA ASP A 58 -2.95 3.85 -1.00
C ASP A 58 -4.29 3.42 -1.58
N LYS A 59 -4.34 3.06 -2.88
CA LYS A 59 -5.56 2.52 -3.49
C LYS A 59 -6.01 1.25 -2.76
N ILE A 60 -5.12 0.30 -2.49
CA ILE A 60 -5.46 -0.94 -1.80
C ILE A 60 -6.03 -0.65 -0.41
N ILE A 61 -5.41 0.28 0.34
CA ILE A 61 -5.92 0.67 1.67
C ILE A 61 -7.31 1.30 1.56
N THR A 62 -7.49 2.28 0.68
CA THR A 62 -8.75 3.00 0.53
C THR A 62 -9.89 2.10 0.09
N TYR A 63 -9.64 1.17 -0.84
CA TYR A 63 -10.69 0.32 -1.39
C TYR A 63 -10.96 -0.95 -0.60
N TYR A 64 -9.99 -1.47 0.16
CA TYR A 64 -10.14 -2.75 0.86
C TYR A 64 -10.09 -2.65 2.38
N LEU A 65 -9.17 -1.86 2.96
CA LEU A 65 -9.02 -1.78 4.42
C LEU A 65 -9.98 -0.77 5.06
N PHE A 66 -10.18 0.39 4.43
CA PHE A 66 -11.04 1.44 4.97
C PHE A 66 -12.52 1.00 5.12
N PRO A 67 -13.15 0.35 4.12
CA PRO A 67 -14.54 -0.12 4.26
C PRO A 67 -14.67 -1.21 5.33
N GLY A 68 -13.71 -2.13 5.41
CA GLY A 68 -13.69 -3.19 6.44
C GLY A 68 -13.63 -2.60 7.85
N MET A 69 -12.78 -1.59 8.06
CA MET A 69 -12.70 -0.87 9.34
C MET A 69 -14.01 -0.16 9.68
N LEU A 70 -14.67 0.49 8.71
CA LEU A 70 -15.97 1.13 8.94
C LEU A 70 -17.05 0.12 9.37
N ILE A 71 -17.09 -1.06 8.74
CA ILE A 71 -18.04 -2.11 9.10
C ILE A 71 -17.82 -2.58 10.55
N ILE A 72 -16.56 -2.81 10.94
CA ILE A 72 -16.22 -3.23 12.31
C ILE A 72 -16.62 -2.15 13.32
N VAL A 73 -16.29 -0.89 13.04
CA VAL A 73 -16.65 0.24 13.92
C VAL A 73 -18.17 0.38 14.03
N ALA A 74 -18.91 0.25 12.92
CA ALA A 74 -20.37 0.30 12.93
C ALA A 74 -20.98 -0.86 13.73
N ALA A 75 -20.45 -2.08 13.58
CA ALA A 75 -20.91 -3.25 14.32
C ALA A 75 -20.68 -3.09 15.83
N LEU A 76 -19.51 -2.60 16.24
CA LEU A 76 -19.22 -2.31 17.65
C LEU A 76 -20.09 -1.18 18.19
N ALA A 77 -20.26 -0.09 17.44
CA ALA A 77 -21.14 1.00 17.83
C ALA A 77 -22.58 0.51 18.02
N PHE A 78 -23.07 -0.37 17.15
CA PHE A 78 -24.39 -0.98 17.27
C PHE A 78 -24.49 -1.91 18.48
N GLN A 79 -23.45 -2.71 18.74
CA GLN A 79 -23.44 -3.66 19.85
C GLN A 79 -23.43 -2.97 21.23
N TYR A 80 -22.75 -1.83 21.34
CA TYR A 80 -22.53 -1.14 22.62
C TYR A 80 -23.40 0.10 22.84
N SER A 81 -24.21 0.52 21.88
CA SER A 81 -25.17 1.61 22.09
C SER A 81 -26.59 1.06 22.31
N GLU A 82 -27.00 0.98 23.58
CA GLU A 82 -28.40 0.67 23.95
C GLU A 82 -29.38 1.63 23.28
N SER A 83 -29.01 2.90 23.18
CA SER A 83 -29.81 3.97 22.55
C SER A 83 -30.01 3.78 21.04
N PHE A 84 -29.05 3.21 20.31
CA PHE A 84 -29.21 2.94 18.87
C PHE A 84 -30.07 1.70 18.62
N LYS A 85 -29.96 0.70 19.49
CA LYS A 85 -30.80 -0.49 19.47
C LYS A 85 -32.26 -0.15 19.74
N GLU A 86 -32.53 0.69 20.73
CA GLU A 86 -33.87 1.22 21.02
C GLU A 86 -34.43 2.05 19.86
N MET A 87 -33.64 2.96 19.28
CA MET A 87 -34.08 3.77 18.14
C MET A 87 -34.42 2.92 16.91
N MET A 88 -33.67 1.85 16.64
CA MET A 88 -33.94 0.93 15.53
C MET A 88 -35.19 0.07 15.76
N ILE A 89 -35.41 -0.40 16.99
CA ILE A 89 -36.63 -1.13 17.36
C ILE A 89 -37.86 -0.21 17.20
N GLU A 90 -37.76 1.04 17.65
CA GLU A 90 -38.84 2.02 17.51
C GLU A 90 -39.13 2.35 16.04
N MET A 91 -38.10 2.43 15.20
CA MET A 91 -38.26 2.65 13.75
C MET A 91 -38.96 1.48 13.09
N VAL A 92 -38.59 0.23 13.40
CA VAL A 92 -39.24 -0.97 12.85
C VAL A 92 -40.69 -1.08 13.31
N MET A 93 -41.00 -0.78 14.58
CA MET A 93 -42.37 -0.76 15.07
C MET A 93 -43.25 0.29 14.40
N LYS A 94 -42.69 1.39 13.88
CA LYS A 94 -43.45 2.41 13.14
C LYS A 94 -43.83 1.97 11.72
N PHE A 95 -43.23 0.90 11.19
CA PHE A 95 -43.50 0.37 9.85
C PHE A 95 -44.34 -0.92 9.83
N ILE A 96 -44.71 -1.45 11.00
CA ILE A 96 -45.62 -2.60 11.19
C ILE A 96 -46.97 -2.07 11.67
#